data_AF-A0A9P1GHH9-F1
#
_entry.id   AF-A0A9P1GHH9-F1
#
_cell.length_a   1.000
_cell.length_b   1.000
_cell.length_c   1.000
_cell.angle_alpha   90.00
_cell.angle_beta   90.00
_cell.angle_gamma   90.00
#
_symmetry.space_group_name_H-M   'P 1'
#
loop_
_entity.id
_entity.type
_entity.pdbx_description
1 polymer ?
#
loop_
_entity_poly.entity_id
_entity_poly.type
_entity_poly.pdbx_seq_one_letter_code
_entity_poly.pdbx_strand_id
1 'polypeptide(L)'
;MSARYTSMQLVPGPNDYEMPRLDGGEYSSLGIAETGLGGLTHSESMEITNDPRFFQDSVLSVRLAAFASLGVVAGLMVQNSFDHLFDMSKRMSIHPSSLDGFLQLVAFILLIIVQGLNVIATYVGVAQPYHTIRLMTAGPSGFEASACYYLNPNICVWRHFAVSGALASMPIFLVSTGLRMVVKFDRDNYDFPDPERNHPPWHARVMGIGTCVVFSVLAILVGYIHCVHFGVFNEKYRLLKPNLSQHRDVLDTMATRVFGGRGIQKVG
;
A
#
# COMPACT_ATOMS: atom_id res chain seq x y z
N MET A 1 -26.77 -53.93 2.49
CA MET A 1 -27.81 -52.92 2.18
C MET A 1 -27.39 -52.18 0.93
N SER A 2 -28.00 -52.54 -0.20
CA SER A 2 -27.63 -52.10 -1.55
C SER A 2 -28.66 -51.08 -2.02
N ALA A 3 -28.28 -49.81 -2.10
CA ALA A 3 -29.14 -48.75 -2.63
C ALA A 3 -29.11 -48.79 -4.16
N ARG A 4 -30.25 -49.15 -4.77
CA ARG A 4 -30.51 -49.04 -6.20
C ARG A 4 -30.59 -47.55 -6.57
N TYR A 5 -29.68 -47.08 -7.41
CA TYR A 5 -29.84 -45.82 -8.11
C TYR A 5 -30.75 -46.05 -9.32
N THR A 6 -31.97 -45.51 -9.22
CA THR A 6 -32.93 -45.42 -10.32
C THR A 6 -32.38 -44.42 -11.34
N SER A 7 -32.08 -44.90 -12.54
CA SER A 7 -31.68 -44.10 -13.70
C SER A 7 -32.79 -43.12 -14.10
N MET A 8 -32.52 -41.83 -13.98
CA MET A 8 -33.38 -40.76 -14.49
C MET A 8 -33.18 -40.66 -16.01
N GLN A 9 -34.24 -40.91 -16.78
CA GLN A 9 -34.22 -40.76 -18.24
C GLN A 9 -34.17 -39.27 -18.62
N LEU A 10 -33.11 -38.88 -19.33
CA LEU A 10 -33.00 -37.59 -20.02
C LEU A 10 -33.93 -37.61 -21.25
N VAL A 11 -34.97 -36.79 -21.20
CA VAL A 11 -35.80 -36.45 -22.37
C VAL A 11 -35.11 -35.31 -23.12
N PRO A 12 -34.72 -35.47 -24.41
CA PRO A 12 -34.24 -34.36 -25.21
C PRO A 12 -35.44 -33.67 -25.90
N GLY A 13 -35.81 -32.49 -25.42
CA GLY A 13 -36.69 -31.57 -26.13
C GLY A 13 -35.89 -30.66 -27.06
N PRO A 14 -36.29 -30.47 -28.32
CA PRO A 14 -35.61 -29.58 -29.26
C PRO A 14 -36.13 -28.15 -29.12
N ASN A 15 -35.18 -27.22 -29.11
CA ASN A 15 -35.34 -25.78 -29.31
C ASN A 15 -35.88 -24.96 -28.13
N ASP A 16 -35.23 -23.81 -27.94
CA ASP A 16 -35.67 -22.65 -27.14
C ASP A 16 -35.24 -22.64 -25.65
N TYR A 17 -33.92 -22.63 -25.43
CA TYR A 17 -33.35 -21.87 -24.32
C TYR A 17 -32.60 -20.66 -24.88
N GLU A 18 -33.34 -19.70 -25.43
CA GLU A 18 -32.83 -18.34 -25.47
C GLU A 18 -32.68 -17.89 -24.01
N MET A 19 -31.43 -17.79 -23.55
CA MET A 19 -31.16 -17.07 -22.32
C MET A 19 -31.67 -15.63 -22.52
N PRO A 20 -32.48 -15.09 -21.58
CA PRO A 20 -32.92 -13.71 -21.66
C PRO A 20 -31.68 -12.81 -21.80
N ARG A 21 -31.53 -12.16 -22.95
CA ARG A 21 -30.55 -11.08 -23.08
C ARG A 21 -31.02 -9.97 -22.14
N LEU A 22 -30.17 -9.60 -21.17
CA LEU A 22 -30.35 -8.45 -20.28
C LEU A 22 -30.37 -7.09 -21.02
N ASP A 23 -30.31 -7.11 -22.35
CA ASP A 23 -30.18 -5.95 -23.23
C ASP A 23 -31.53 -5.46 -23.79
N GLY A 24 -32.66 -5.96 -23.29
CA GLY A 24 -33.98 -5.74 -23.91
C GLY A 24 -35.13 -5.35 -22.97
N GLY A 25 -34.88 -5.02 -21.70
CA GLY A 25 -35.92 -4.68 -20.72
C GLY A 25 -36.13 -3.17 -20.56
N GLU A 26 -37.37 -2.78 -20.24
CA GLU A 26 -37.91 -1.42 -19.98
C GLU A 26 -37.25 -0.66 -18.79
N TYR A 27 -35.93 -0.72 -18.64
CA TYR A 27 -35.18 0.06 -17.64
C TYR A 27 -34.42 1.25 -18.24
N SER A 28 -34.45 1.47 -19.57
CA SER A 28 -33.85 2.64 -20.24
C SER A 28 -34.45 4.00 -19.85
N SER A 29 -35.53 4.04 -19.06
CA SER A 29 -36.19 5.29 -18.63
C SER A 29 -35.97 5.63 -17.15
N LEU A 30 -35.27 4.79 -16.39
CA LEU A 30 -34.96 5.06 -14.98
C LEU A 30 -33.61 5.77 -14.85
N GLY A 31 -33.67 7.10 -14.80
CA GLY A 31 -32.65 7.88 -14.08
C GLY A 31 -32.07 9.12 -14.77
N ILE A 32 -32.88 10.15 -15.04
CA ILE A 32 -32.38 11.52 -15.33
C ILE A 32 -31.49 12.05 -14.18
N ALA A 33 -31.54 11.42 -12.99
CA ALA A 33 -30.65 11.72 -11.87
C ALA A 33 -29.21 11.20 -12.04
N GLU A 34 -28.95 10.19 -12.88
CA GLU A 34 -27.58 9.73 -13.14
C GLU A 34 -26.82 10.64 -14.10
N THR A 35 -27.48 11.45 -14.94
CA THR A 35 -26.75 12.32 -15.88
C THR A 35 -26.22 13.61 -15.22
N GLY A 36 -26.79 14.03 -14.10
CA GLY A 36 -26.39 15.27 -13.40
C GLY A 36 -25.21 15.13 -12.44
N LEU A 37 -24.96 13.91 -11.93
CA LEU A 37 -23.87 13.59 -10.97
C LEU A 37 -23.09 12.32 -11.37
N GLY A 38 -23.34 11.78 -12.57
CA GLY A 38 -22.93 10.45 -13.08
C GLY A 38 -21.46 10.18 -13.35
N GLY A 39 -20.55 10.84 -12.65
CA GLY A 39 -19.14 10.49 -12.66
C GLY A 39 -18.71 9.62 -11.47
N LEU A 40 -19.52 9.54 -10.41
CA LEU A 40 -19.02 9.07 -9.11
C LEU A 40 -19.33 7.61 -8.79
N THR A 41 -20.37 7.00 -9.35
CA THR A 41 -20.71 5.59 -9.03
C THR A 41 -21.51 4.93 -10.14
N HIS A 42 -20.81 4.44 -11.17
CA HIS A 42 -21.36 3.40 -12.04
C HIS A 42 -21.32 2.08 -11.28
N SER A 43 -22.46 1.61 -10.76
CA SER A 43 -22.61 0.26 -10.20
C SER A 43 -23.25 -0.64 -11.25
N GLU A 44 -22.48 -1.04 -12.25
CA GLU A 44 -22.82 -2.27 -12.95
C GLU A 44 -22.70 -3.40 -11.92
N SER A 45 -23.85 -3.93 -11.53
CA SER A 45 -23.94 -5.08 -10.64
C SER A 45 -23.15 -6.22 -11.28
N MET A 46 -22.03 -6.59 -10.66
CA MET A 46 -21.17 -7.69 -11.10
C MET A 46 -22.02 -8.95 -11.31
N GLU A 47 -22.10 -9.41 -12.56
CA GLU A 47 -22.63 -10.72 -12.87
C GLU A 47 -21.61 -11.76 -12.37
N ILE A 48 -21.78 -12.18 -11.10
CA ILE A 48 -21.03 -13.30 -10.51
C ILE A 48 -21.52 -14.57 -11.20
N THR A 49 -20.99 -14.83 -12.39
CA THR A 49 -21.00 -16.17 -12.95
C THR A 49 -19.95 -16.97 -12.17
N ASN A 50 -20.36 -18.07 -11.55
CA ASN A 50 -19.48 -18.95 -10.76
C ASN A 50 -18.41 -19.61 -11.65
N ASP A 51 -17.37 -18.86 -12.02
CA ASP A 51 -16.19 -19.40 -12.68
C ASP A 51 -15.25 -19.98 -11.60
N PRO A 52 -14.89 -21.28 -11.65
CA PRO A 52 -14.01 -21.92 -10.67
C PRO A 52 -12.64 -21.24 -10.50
N ARG A 53 -12.22 -20.41 -11.47
CA ARG A 53 -11.00 -19.59 -11.38
C ARG A 53 -11.08 -18.49 -10.33
N PHE A 54 -12.28 -18.03 -9.95
CA PHE A 54 -12.47 -17.06 -8.87
C PHE A 54 -12.26 -17.65 -7.47
N PHE A 55 -12.25 -18.98 -7.34
CA PHE A 55 -12.18 -19.67 -6.05
C PHE A 55 -10.79 -20.19 -5.68
N GLN A 56 -9.78 -20.00 -6.54
CA GLN A 56 -8.40 -20.35 -6.23
C GLN A 56 -7.61 -19.12 -5.79
N ASP A 57 -6.92 -19.23 -4.65
CA ASP A 57 -6.02 -18.19 -4.16
C ASP A 57 -4.94 -17.90 -5.20
N SER A 58 -5.08 -16.77 -5.89
CA SER A 58 -4.08 -16.33 -6.85
C SER A 58 -2.85 -15.77 -6.13
N VAL A 59 -1.67 -15.92 -6.73
CA VAL A 59 -0.45 -15.28 -6.22
C VAL A 59 -0.63 -13.75 -6.08
N LEU A 60 -1.51 -13.17 -6.90
CA LEU A 60 -1.85 -11.75 -6.86
C LEU A 60 -2.65 -11.38 -5.60
N SER A 61 -3.62 -12.19 -5.17
CA SER A 61 -4.38 -11.93 -3.94
C SER A 61 -3.48 -11.97 -2.70
N VAL A 62 -2.56 -12.94 -2.62
CA VAL A 62 -1.58 -13.04 -1.52
C VAL A 62 -0.66 -11.81 -1.47
N ARG A 63 -0.19 -11.35 -2.63
CA ARG A 63 0.65 -10.13 -2.71
C ARG A 63 -0.10 -8.87 -2.33
N LEU A 64 -1.37 -8.75 -2.75
CA LEU A 64 -2.21 -7.61 -2.37
C LEU A 64 -2.53 -7.62 -0.89
N ALA A 65 -2.79 -8.78 -0.28
CA ALA A 65 -3.03 -8.90 1.16
C ALA A 65 -1.80 -8.46 1.98
N ALA A 66 -0.60 -8.91 1.58
CA ALA A 66 0.65 -8.47 2.21
C ALA A 66 0.92 -6.97 2.03
N PHE A 67 0.49 -6.38 0.91
CA PHE A 67 0.62 -4.95 0.67
C PHE A 67 -0.40 -4.12 1.47
N ALA A 68 -1.62 -4.64 1.64
CA ALA A 68 -2.65 -4.00 2.45
C ALA A 68 -2.24 -3.90 3.93
N SER A 69 -1.60 -4.94 4.49
CA SER A 69 -1.10 -4.89 5.88
C SER A 69 -0.01 -3.84 6.07
N LEU A 70 0.90 -3.67 5.11
CA LEU A 70 1.88 -2.58 5.11
C LEU A 70 1.20 -1.20 5.04
N GLY A 71 0.13 -1.07 4.26
CA GLY A 71 -0.68 0.15 4.19
C GLY A 71 -1.29 0.54 5.55
N VAL A 72 -1.77 -0.45 6.33
CA VAL A 72 -2.28 -0.22 7.69
C VAL A 72 -1.18 0.28 8.63
N VAL A 73 0.01 -0.34 8.59
CA VAL A 73 1.15 0.09 9.41
C VAL A 73 1.59 1.52 9.06
N ALA A 74 1.67 1.85 7.76
CA ALA A 74 1.96 3.21 7.32
C ALA A 74 0.89 4.21 7.79
N GLY A 75 -0.40 3.82 7.77
CA GLY A 75 -1.50 4.65 8.26
C GLY A 75 -1.40 4.94 9.76
N LEU A 76 -1.03 3.94 10.56
CA LEU A 76 -0.76 4.13 12.00
C LEU A 76 0.44 5.06 12.22
N MET A 77 1.49 4.93 11.40
CA MET A 77 2.62 5.85 11.46
C MET A 77 2.21 7.29 11.11
N VAL A 78 1.38 7.50 10.08
CA VAL A 78 0.82 8.82 9.73
C VAL A 78 0.14 9.48 10.91
N GLN A 79 -0.70 8.73 11.65
CA GLN A 79 -1.40 9.27 12.81
C GLN A 79 -0.41 9.69 13.91
N ASN A 80 0.51 8.80 14.28
CA ASN A 80 1.51 9.09 15.31
C ASN A 80 2.43 10.26 14.94
N SER A 81 2.82 10.39 13.67
CA SER A 81 3.65 11.51 13.23
C SER A 81 2.88 12.82 13.21
N PHE A 82 1.58 12.82 12.91
CA PHE A 82 0.74 14.01 13.04
C PHE A 82 0.59 14.46 14.49
N ASP A 83 0.33 13.53 15.41
CA ASP A 83 0.24 13.83 16.84
C ASP A 83 1.54 14.46 17.34
N HIS A 84 2.68 13.92 16.92
CA HIS A 84 3.99 14.49 17.24
C HIS A 84 4.23 15.87 16.62
N LEU A 85 3.70 16.13 15.43
CA LEU A 85 3.83 17.40 14.73
C LEU A 85 3.00 18.49 15.42
N PHE A 86 1.78 18.16 15.86
CA PHE A 86 0.86 19.09 16.52
C PHE A 86 1.22 19.35 17.99
N ASP A 87 1.72 18.36 18.71
CA ASP A 87 2.19 18.51 20.09
C ASP A 87 3.55 19.25 20.17
N MET A 88 4.11 19.68 19.05
CA MET A 88 5.38 20.41 19.04
C MET A 88 5.16 21.92 19.28
N SER A 89 5.80 22.45 20.34
CA SER A 89 5.73 23.88 20.65
C SER A 89 6.32 24.74 19.53
N LYS A 90 5.50 25.66 19.00
CA LYS A 90 5.83 26.52 17.84
C LYS A 90 6.80 27.66 18.16
N ARG A 91 7.18 27.84 19.43
CA ARG A 91 8.10 28.88 19.87
C ARG A 91 9.55 28.44 19.61
N MET A 92 10.04 28.69 18.39
CA MET A 92 11.43 28.44 18.01
C MET A 92 12.21 29.76 18.01
N SER A 93 13.11 29.94 18.98
CA SER A 93 14.10 31.02 18.91
C SER A 93 15.21 30.60 17.96
N ILE A 94 15.21 31.16 16.75
CA ILE A 94 16.29 30.98 15.76
C ILE A 94 17.46 31.91 16.13
N HIS A 95 17.99 31.77 17.35
CA HIS A 95 19.22 32.43 17.74
C HIS A 95 20.36 31.41 17.66
N PRO A 96 21.49 31.75 17.01
CA PRO A 96 22.62 30.83 16.87
C PRO A 96 23.25 30.40 18.21
N SER A 97 22.92 31.08 19.31
CA SER A 97 23.31 30.73 20.67
C SER A 97 22.42 29.66 21.33
N SER A 98 21.26 29.31 20.75
CA SER A 98 20.34 28.30 21.26
C SER A 98 20.35 27.06 20.37
N LEU A 99 21.07 26.02 20.81
CA LEU A 99 21.12 24.73 20.12
C LEU A 99 19.74 24.04 20.10
N ASP A 100 18.92 24.27 21.12
CA ASP A 100 17.59 23.64 21.26
C ASP A 100 16.65 24.01 20.11
N GLY A 101 16.68 25.27 19.68
CA GLY A 101 15.90 25.74 18.53
C GLY A 101 16.33 25.06 17.22
N PHE A 102 17.64 24.86 17.04
CA PHE A 102 18.17 24.18 15.86
C PHE A 102 17.84 22.68 15.87
N LEU A 103 18.04 21.99 17.00
CA LEU A 103 17.69 20.57 17.14
C LEU A 103 16.20 20.34 16.89
N GLN A 104 15.34 21.24 17.39
CA GLN A 104 13.91 21.16 17.16
C GLN A 104 13.56 21.37 15.68
N LEU A 105 14.21 22.31 14.98
CA LEU A 105 14.01 22.52 13.55
C LEU A 105 14.40 21.28 12.74
N VAL A 106 15.53 20.66 13.07
CA VAL A 106 15.96 19.40 12.43
C VAL A 106 14.94 18.29 12.69
N ALA A 107 14.50 18.11 13.95
CA ALA A 107 13.47 17.13 14.30
C ALA A 107 12.17 17.39 13.51
N PHE A 108 11.75 18.64 13.38
CA PHE A 108 10.56 19.03 12.62
C PHE A 108 10.66 18.67 11.13
N ILE A 109 11.79 18.98 10.49
CA ILE A 109 12.03 18.65 9.07
C ILE A 109 12.02 17.13 8.86
N LEU A 110 12.69 16.37 9.74
CA LEU A 110 12.69 14.91 9.67
C LEU A 110 11.27 14.35 9.82
N LEU A 111 10.48 14.89 10.74
CA LEU A 111 9.10 14.46 10.96
C LEU A 111 8.21 14.76 9.75
N ILE A 112 8.38 15.90 9.08
CA ILE A 112 7.68 16.22 7.82
C ILE A 112 8.03 15.23 6.72
N ILE A 113 9.30 14.85 6.59
CA ILE A 113 9.74 13.85 5.60
C ILE A 113 9.09 12.49 5.90
N VAL A 114 9.13 12.05 7.16
CA VAL A 114 8.48 10.81 7.62
C VAL A 114 6.98 10.85 7.32
N GLN A 115 6.32 11.97 7.61
CA GLN A 115 4.89 12.17 7.33
C GLN A 115 4.60 12.03 5.84
N GLY A 116 5.37 12.70 4.98
CA GLY A 116 5.20 12.64 3.53
C GLY A 116 5.35 11.22 2.97
N LEU A 117 6.38 10.50 3.40
CA LEU A 117 6.62 9.11 2.98
C LEU A 117 5.48 8.19 3.40
N ASN A 118 4.97 8.30 4.63
CA ASN A 118 3.90 7.45 5.13
C ASN A 118 2.53 7.78 4.54
N VAL A 119 2.25 9.05 4.21
CA VAL A 119 1.01 9.43 3.50
C VAL A 119 0.99 8.81 2.11
N ILE A 120 2.09 8.92 1.36
CA ILE A 120 2.21 8.29 0.03
C ILE A 120 2.06 6.78 0.16
N ALA A 121 2.75 6.15 1.13
CA ALA A 121 2.68 4.72 1.33
C ALA A 121 1.27 4.23 1.68
N THR A 122 0.56 4.95 2.55
CA THR A 122 -0.83 4.65 2.93
C THR A 122 -1.76 4.77 1.73
N TYR A 123 -1.63 5.84 0.94
CA TYR A 123 -2.45 6.05 -0.25
C TYR A 123 -2.28 4.93 -1.27
N VAL A 124 -1.02 4.60 -1.64
CA VAL A 124 -0.74 3.51 -2.57
C VAL A 124 -1.23 2.18 -1.99
N GLY A 125 -1.00 1.96 -0.69
CA GLY A 125 -1.45 0.80 0.10
C GLY A 125 -2.95 0.51 0.01
N VAL A 126 -3.78 1.56 -0.07
CA VAL A 126 -5.24 1.42 -0.18
C VAL A 126 -5.70 1.41 -1.64
N ALA A 127 -5.18 2.32 -2.47
CA ALA A 127 -5.64 2.48 -3.85
C ALA A 127 -5.35 1.25 -4.72
N GLN A 128 -4.17 0.66 -4.59
CA GLN A 128 -3.76 -0.43 -5.48
C GLN A 128 -4.56 -1.73 -5.23
N PRO A 129 -4.76 -2.23 -3.99
CA PRO A 129 -5.65 -3.35 -3.75
C PRO A 129 -7.10 -3.07 -4.16
N TYR A 130 -7.61 -1.87 -3.90
CA TYR A 130 -8.97 -1.49 -4.28
C TYR A 130 -9.20 -1.62 -5.79
N HIS A 131 -8.37 -0.97 -6.61
CA HIS A 131 -8.52 -1.03 -8.07
C HIS A 131 -8.28 -2.44 -8.62
N THR A 132 -7.31 -3.18 -8.06
CA THR A 132 -6.99 -4.51 -8.56
C THR A 132 -8.09 -5.51 -8.24
N ILE A 133 -8.66 -5.49 -7.04
CA ILE A 133 -9.81 -6.35 -6.67
C ILE A 133 -11.01 -6.00 -7.54
N ARG A 134 -11.31 -4.71 -7.72
CA ARG A 134 -12.44 -4.27 -8.56
C ARG A 134 -12.29 -4.68 -10.03
N LEU A 135 -11.09 -4.61 -10.59
CA LEU A 135 -10.81 -5.09 -11.94
C LEU A 135 -10.91 -6.61 -12.02
N MET A 136 -10.37 -7.32 -11.03
CA MET A 136 -10.38 -8.78 -10.99
C MET A 136 -11.81 -9.31 -11.08
N THR A 137 -12.76 -8.61 -10.46
CA THR A 137 -14.16 -9.00 -10.41
C THR A 137 -15.04 -8.45 -11.54
N ALA A 138 -14.47 -7.73 -12.52
CA ALA A 138 -15.20 -7.10 -13.62
C ALA A 138 -15.64 -8.07 -14.75
N GLY A 139 -16.05 -9.30 -14.41
CA GLY A 139 -16.52 -10.30 -15.37
C GLY A 139 -15.42 -11.23 -15.91
N PRO A 140 -15.67 -11.96 -17.02
CA PRO A 140 -14.83 -13.08 -17.48
C PRO A 140 -13.42 -12.66 -17.94
N SER A 141 -13.22 -11.40 -18.33
CA SER A 141 -11.91 -10.84 -18.68
C SER A 141 -11.27 -10.00 -17.57
N GLY A 142 -11.96 -9.82 -16.44
CA GLY A 142 -11.52 -8.96 -15.33
C GLY A 142 -10.17 -9.37 -14.74
N PHE A 143 -9.92 -10.68 -14.63
CA PHE A 143 -8.64 -11.20 -14.14
C PHE A 143 -7.45 -10.76 -15.01
N GLU A 144 -7.57 -10.88 -16.34
CA GLU A 144 -6.50 -10.46 -17.26
C GLU A 144 -6.27 -8.94 -17.22
N ALA A 145 -7.34 -8.16 -17.17
CA ALA A 145 -7.25 -6.71 -17.01
C ALA A 145 -6.56 -6.30 -15.69
N SER A 146 -6.88 -6.99 -14.59
CA SER A 146 -6.27 -6.77 -13.28
C SER A 146 -4.77 -7.10 -13.27
N ALA A 147 -4.37 -8.17 -13.99
CA ALA A 147 -2.97 -8.54 -14.13
C ALA A 147 -2.20 -7.48 -14.93
N CYS A 148 -2.75 -7.01 -16.05
CA CYS A 148 -2.17 -5.94 -16.86
C CYS A 148 -1.99 -4.63 -16.06
N TYR A 149 -2.99 -4.26 -15.24
CA TYR A 149 -2.89 -3.11 -14.33
C TYR A 149 -1.79 -3.31 -13.27
N TYR A 150 -1.76 -4.48 -12.61
CA TYR A 150 -0.80 -4.77 -11.53
C TYR A 150 0.67 -4.82 -12.01
N LEU A 151 0.88 -5.27 -13.25
CA LEU A 151 2.18 -5.37 -13.91
C LEU A 151 2.64 -4.07 -14.58
N ASN A 152 1.81 -3.02 -14.59
CA ASN A 152 2.17 -1.74 -15.18
C ASN A 152 3.45 -1.18 -14.51
N PRO A 153 4.49 -0.79 -15.27
CA PRO A 153 5.77 -0.38 -14.71
C PRO A 153 5.66 0.87 -13.84
N ASN A 154 4.78 1.81 -14.18
CA ASN A 154 4.58 3.04 -13.40
C ASN A 154 3.99 2.70 -12.02
N ILE A 155 2.95 1.86 -11.98
CA ILE A 155 2.34 1.39 -10.74
C ILE A 155 3.35 0.60 -9.90
N CYS A 156 4.17 -0.23 -10.55
CA CYS A 156 5.22 -0.99 -9.88
C CYS A 156 6.27 -0.10 -9.21
N VAL A 157 6.70 0.98 -9.87
CA VAL A 157 7.64 1.96 -9.29
C VAL A 157 7.04 2.63 -8.06
N TRP A 158 5.79 3.11 -8.14
CA TRP A 158 5.11 3.73 -7.00
C TRP A 158 4.93 2.76 -5.84
N ARG A 159 4.61 1.49 -6.11
CA ARG A 159 4.54 0.43 -5.10
C ARG A 159 5.89 0.23 -4.43
N HIS A 160 6.98 0.14 -5.19
CA HIS A 160 8.31 -0.05 -4.63
C HIS A 160 8.76 1.17 -3.81
N PHE A 161 8.48 2.37 -4.31
CA PHE A 161 8.73 3.62 -3.59
C PHE A 161 7.94 3.69 -2.29
N ALA A 162 6.65 3.34 -2.30
CA ALA A 162 5.79 3.29 -1.11
C ALA A 162 6.33 2.34 -0.04
N VAL A 163 6.67 1.10 -0.41
CA VAL A 163 7.23 0.12 0.54
C VAL A 163 8.58 0.57 1.08
N SER A 164 9.47 1.02 0.20
CA SER A 164 10.82 1.46 0.60
C SER A 164 10.77 2.71 1.47
N GLY A 165 9.89 3.65 1.12
CA GLY A 165 9.65 4.88 1.89
C GLY A 165 9.06 4.59 3.27
N ALA A 166 8.05 3.72 3.37
CA ALA A 166 7.48 3.32 4.65
C ALA A 166 8.52 2.67 5.57
N LEU A 167 9.31 1.73 5.04
CA LEU A 167 10.35 1.04 5.82
C LEU A 167 11.49 1.99 6.22
N ALA A 168 11.95 2.85 5.32
CA ALA A 168 12.99 3.84 5.61
C ALA A 168 12.52 4.92 6.59
N SER A 169 11.22 5.20 6.66
CA SER A 169 10.66 6.20 7.56
C SER A 169 10.72 5.79 9.04
N MET A 170 10.73 4.48 9.36
CA MET A 170 10.79 3.98 10.74
C MET A 170 12.05 4.43 11.50
N PRO A 171 13.29 4.20 11.02
CA PRO A 171 14.48 4.68 11.72
C PRO A 171 14.55 6.21 11.77
N ILE A 172 14.10 6.90 10.71
CA ILE A 172 14.07 8.37 10.67
C ILE A 172 13.10 8.91 11.74
N PHE A 173 11.94 8.27 11.91
CA PHE A 173 10.97 8.62 12.95
C PHE A 173 11.54 8.46 14.36
N LEU A 174 12.31 7.39 14.62
CA LEU A 174 12.97 7.17 15.90
C LEU A 174 14.01 8.26 16.20
N VAL A 175 14.84 8.62 15.21
CA VAL A 175 15.82 9.73 15.37
C VAL A 175 15.10 11.05 15.63
N SER A 176 14.07 11.35 14.85
CA SER A 176 13.26 12.56 15.02
C SER A 176 12.61 12.63 16.41
N THR A 177 12.10 11.51 16.91
CA THR A 177 11.47 11.42 18.24
C THR A 177 12.52 11.60 19.34
N GLY A 178 13.71 11.01 19.22
CA GLY A 178 14.82 11.20 20.15
C GLY A 178 15.23 12.67 20.27
N LEU A 179 15.45 13.35 19.14
CA LEU A 179 15.80 14.79 19.11
C LEU A 179 14.71 15.66 19.74
N ARG A 180 13.44 15.33 19.48
CA ARG A 180 12.29 16.05 20.05
C ARG A 180 12.22 15.91 21.57
N MET A 181 12.49 14.71 22.11
CA MET A 181 12.45 14.48 23.56
C MET A 181 13.48 15.31 24.32
N VAL A 182 14.68 15.53 23.77
CA VAL A 182 15.69 16.42 24.37
C VAL A 182 15.12 17.81 24.61
N VAL A 183 14.55 18.41 23.56
CA VAL A 183 13.99 19.77 23.63
C VAL A 183 12.75 19.83 24.51
N LYS A 184 11.93 18.77 24.54
CA LYS A 184 10.73 18.70 25.38
C LYS A 184 11.09 18.68 26.86
N PHE A 185 12.06 17.86 27.27
CA PHE A 185 12.53 17.83 28.66
C PHE A 185 13.13 19.16 29.10
N ASP A 186 13.89 19.85 28.23
CA ASP A 186 14.44 21.16 28.61
C ASP A 186 13.33 22.20 28.80
N ARG A 187 12.34 22.25 27.90
CA ARG A 187 11.26 23.25 27.92
C ARG A 187 10.21 23.04 29.01
N ASP A 188 9.78 21.81 29.23
CA ASP A 188 8.75 21.52 30.24
C ASP A 188 9.25 21.87 31.66
N ASN A 189 10.57 21.93 31.87
CA ASN A 189 11.18 22.41 33.11
C ASN A 189 11.29 23.94 33.22
N TYR A 190 11.14 24.70 32.13
CA TYR A 190 11.10 26.17 32.15
C TYR A 190 9.71 26.72 32.48
N ASP A 191 8.63 26.01 32.09
CA ASP A 191 7.26 26.46 32.29
C ASP A 191 6.79 26.38 33.75
N PHE A 192 7.56 25.75 34.64
CA PHE A 192 7.44 25.85 36.10
C PHE A 192 8.54 26.79 36.64
N PRO A 193 8.36 28.12 36.56
CA PRO A 193 9.39 29.06 36.96
C PRO A 193 9.56 29.02 38.48
N ASP A 194 10.62 28.36 38.94
CA ASP A 194 11.25 28.72 40.20
C ASP A 194 11.90 30.11 39.97
N PRO A 195 11.48 31.17 40.66
CA PRO A 195 11.92 32.55 40.40
C PRO A 195 13.43 32.77 40.56
N GLU A 196 14.16 31.82 41.13
CA GLU A 196 15.61 31.89 41.35
C GLU A 196 16.46 31.13 40.31
N ARG A 197 15.87 30.32 39.42
CA ARG A 197 16.63 29.46 38.49
C ARG A 197 16.35 29.79 37.02
N ASN A 198 17.27 30.55 36.41
CA ASN A 198 17.28 30.84 34.97
C ASN A 198 17.72 29.64 34.07
N HIS A 199 18.01 28.48 34.67
CA HIS A 199 18.52 27.31 33.96
C HIS A 199 17.78 26.05 34.39
N PRO A 200 17.47 25.14 33.44
CA PRO A 200 16.83 23.88 33.75
C PRO A 200 17.79 23.07 34.62
N PRO A 201 17.27 22.32 35.59
CA PRO A 201 18.11 21.56 36.47
C PRO A 201 18.87 20.48 35.67
N TRP A 202 20.14 20.26 36.03
CA TRP A 202 21.04 19.35 35.31
C TRP A 202 20.45 17.95 35.05
N HIS A 203 19.63 17.44 35.97
CA HIS A 203 19.01 16.11 35.81
C HIS A 203 18.06 16.03 34.61
N ALA A 204 17.35 17.10 34.26
CA ALA A 204 16.45 17.13 33.10
C ALA A 204 17.22 16.95 31.79
N ARG A 205 18.34 17.65 31.64
CA ARG A 205 19.25 17.53 30.49
C ARG A 205 19.82 16.13 30.37
N VAL A 206 20.26 15.55 31.48
CA VAL A 206 20.78 14.17 31.48
C VAL A 206 19.70 13.16 31.07
N MET A 207 18.46 13.31 31.53
CA MET A 207 17.34 12.46 31.10
C MET A 207 17.02 12.63 29.62
N GLY A 208 17.02 13.87 29.10
CA GLY A 208 16.81 14.14 27.69
C GLY A 208 17.88 13.52 26.80
N ILE A 209 19.16 13.72 27.14
CA ILE A 209 20.29 13.12 26.42
C ILE A 209 20.25 11.60 26.49
N GLY A 210 19.99 11.03 27.67
CA GLY A 210 19.87 9.58 27.85
C GLY A 210 18.77 8.99 26.99
N THR A 211 17.60 9.64 26.94
CA THR A 211 16.48 9.24 26.07
C THR A 211 16.88 9.33 24.60
N CYS A 212 17.54 10.41 24.17
CA CYS A 212 18.02 10.56 22.80
C CYS A 212 18.97 9.44 22.40
N VAL A 213 19.94 9.08 23.26
CA VAL A 213 20.88 7.99 23.02
C VAL A 213 20.15 6.66 22.83
N VAL A 214 19.17 6.35 23.68
CA VAL A 214 18.36 5.13 23.55
C VAL A 214 17.62 5.11 22.21
N PHE A 215 16.96 6.20 21.82
CA PHE A 215 16.26 6.28 20.53
C PHE A 215 17.22 6.20 19.33
N SER A 216 18.40 6.79 19.41
CA SER A 216 19.43 6.67 18.36
C SER A 216 19.95 5.24 18.23
N VAL A 217 20.19 4.53 19.34
CA VAL A 217 20.59 3.12 19.32
C VAL A 217 19.50 2.25 18.70
N LEU A 218 18.22 2.47 19.06
CA LEU A 218 17.10 1.78 18.45
C LEU A 218 16.99 2.07 16.94
N ALA A 219 17.21 3.33 16.52
CA ALA A 219 17.20 3.70 15.11
C ALA A 219 18.32 2.99 14.32
N ILE A 220 19.54 2.92 14.88
CA ILE A 220 20.67 2.20 14.29
C ILE A 220 20.35 0.71 14.19
N LEU A 221 19.78 0.11 15.24
CA LEU A 221 19.40 -1.30 15.25
C LEU A 221 18.35 -1.60 14.17
N VAL A 222 17.28 -0.80 14.08
CA VAL A 222 16.23 -0.95 13.07
C VAL A 222 16.81 -0.74 11.66
N GLY A 223 17.66 0.27 11.47
CA GLY A 223 18.35 0.50 10.21
C GLY A 223 19.26 -0.66 9.80
N TYR A 224 19.98 -1.25 10.75
CA TYR A 224 20.82 -2.43 10.52
C TYR A 224 19.98 -3.64 10.09
N ILE A 225 18.90 -3.93 10.82
CA ILE A 225 17.96 -5.00 10.48
C ILE A 225 17.42 -4.79 9.06
N HIS A 226 16.99 -3.56 8.73
CA HIS A 226 16.51 -3.23 7.40
C HIS A 226 17.57 -3.49 6.31
N CYS A 227 18.80 -3.03 6.50
CA CYS A 227 19.90 -3.24 5.56
C CYS A 227 20.21 -4.72 5.36
N VAL A 228 20.24 -5.53 6.43
CA VAL A 228 20.48 -6.97 6.35
C VAL A 228 19.36 -7.68 5.58
N HIS A 229 18.10 -7.39 5.92
CA HIS A 229 16.94 -7.97 5.21
C HIS A 229 16.94 -7.60 3.73
N PHE A 230 17.23 -6.34 3.40
CA PHE A 230 17.30 -5.88 2.02
C PHE A 230 18.47 -6.51 1.26
N GLY A 231 19.62 -6.71 1.92
CA GLY A 231 20.77 -7.42 1.37
C GLY A 231 20.45 -8.85 0.98
N VAL A 232 19.86 -9.62 1.91
CA VAL A 232 19.44 -11.01 1.65
C VAL A 232 18.39 -11.07 0.54
N PHE A 233 17.41 -10.17 0.55
CA PHE A 233 16.39 -10.09 -0.50
C PHE A 233 17.03 -9.86 -1.87
N ASN A 234 17.93 -8.88 -2.00
CA ASN A 234 18.58 -8.56 -3.26
C ASN A 234 19.46 -9.70 -3.77
N GLU A 235 20.17 -10.41 -2.90
CA GLU A 235 20.97 -11.57 -3.27
C GLU A 235 20.09 -12.65 -3.91
N LYS A 236 19.00 -13.04 -3.22
CA LYS A 236 18.09 -14.08 -3.71
C LYS A 236 17.33 -13.62 -4.97
N TYR A 237 16.91 -12.36 -5.02
CA TYR A 237 16.23 -11.79 -6.18
C TYR A 237 17.15 -11.77 -7.41
N ARG A 238 18.43 -11.46 -7.24
CA ARG A 238 19.42 -11.49 -8.32
C ARG A 238 19.61 -12.89 -8.90
N LEU A 239 19.58 -13.94 -8.06
CA LEU A 239 19.67 -15.34 -8.50
C LEU A 239 18.42 -15.79 -9.28
N LEU A 240 17.25 -15.22 -9.00
CA LEU A 240 15.99 -15.55 -9.67
C LEU A 240 15.81 -14.85 -11.02
N LYS A 241 16.47 -13.70 -11.22
CA LYS A 241 16.30 -12.87 -12.43
C LYS A 241 16.57 -13.61 -13.75
N PRO A 242 17.63 -14.44 -13.90
CA PRO A 242 17.88 -15.18 -15.14
C PRO A 242 16.77 -16.18 -15.47
N ASN A 243 16.24 -16.86 -14.46
CA ASN A 243 15.15 -17.84 -14.63
C ASN A 243 13.86 -17.15 -15.05
N LEU A 244 13.60 -15.95 -14.51
CA LEU A 244 12.44 -15.14 -14.87
C LEU A 244 12.51 -14.65 -16.32
N SER A 245 13.68 -14.23 -16.81
CA SER A 245 13.83 -13.87 -18.23
C SER A 245 13.56 -15.06 -19.15
N GLN A 246 14.08 -16.24 -18.80
CA GLN A 246 13.85 -17.46 -19.59
C GLN A 246 12.35 -17.81 -19.65
N HIS A 247 11.63 -17.69 -18.53
CA HIS A 247 10.19 -17.92 -18.51
C HIS A 247 9.40 -16.83 -19.27
N ARG A 248 9.85 -15.58 -19.22
CA ARG A 248 9.22 -14.50 -19.98
C ARG A 248 9.29 -14.76 -21.48
N ASP A 249 10.44 -15.20 -21.98
CA ASP A 249 10.60 -15.51 -23.41
C ASP A 249 9.67 -16.65 -23.85
N VAL A 250 9.47 -17.64 -22.98
CA VAL A 250 8.51 -18.73 -23.20
C VAL A 250 7.07 -18.20 -23.23
N LEU A 251 6.69 -17.32 -22.30
CA LEU A 251 5.36 -16.72 -22.26
C LEU A 251 5.10 -15.82 -23.48
N ASP A 252 6.07 -15.00 -23.87
CA ASP A 252 5.97 -14.15 -25.08
C ASP A 252 5.85 -15.02 -26.34
N THR A 253 6.57 -16.15 -26.40
CA THR A 253 6.46 -17.12 -27.50
C THR A 253 5.07 -17.79 -27.52
N MET A 254 4.54 -18.18 -26.36
CA MET A 254 3.20 -18.76 -26.25
C MET A 254 2.12 -17.75 -26.64
N ALA A 255 2.20 -16.51 -26.12
CA ALA A 255 1.27 -15.43 -26.47
C ALA A 255 1.29 -15.14 -27.98
N THR A 256 2.49 -15.03 -28.57
CA THR A 256 2.64 -14.81 -30.01
C THR A 256 2.03 -15.95 -30.83
N ARG A 257 2.13 -17.22 -30.39
CA ARG A 257 1.49 -18.36 -31.06
C ARG A 257 -0.03 -18.34 -30.94
N VAL A 258 -0.55 -18.03 -29.76
CA VAL A 258 -2.00 -17.98 -29.49
C VAL A 258 -2.68 -16.84 -30.24
N PHE A 259 -2.09 -15.64 -30.20
CA PHE A 259 -2.67 -14.45 -30.84
C PHE A 259 -2.27 -14.31 -32.32
N GLY A 260 -1.06 -14.71 -32.69
CA GLY A 260 -0.57 -14.67 -34.06
C GLY A 260 -1.18 -15.74 -34.97
N GLY A 261 -1.66 -16.86 -34.41
CA GLY A 261 -2.34 -17.93 -35.17
C GLY A 261 -3.72 -17.56 -35.72
N ARG A 262 -4.31 -16.43 -35.30
CA ARG A 262 -5.57 -15.90 -35.87
C ARG A 262 -5.37 -14.96 -37.05
N GLY A 263 -4.14 -14.84 -37.56
CA GLY A 263 -3.80 -14.07 -38.74
C GLY A 263 -4.31 -14.70 -40.04
N ILE A 264 -5.53 -14.31 -40.44
CA ILE A 264 -5.94 -14.08 -41.84
C ILE A 264 -5.90 -15.32 -42.75
N GLN A 265 -6.89 -16.21 -42.63
CA GLN A 265 -7.38 -16.90 -43.81
C GLN A 265 -8.04 -15.83 -44.70
N LYS A 266 -7.31 -15.33 -45.69
CA LYS A 266 -7.92 -14.53 -46.77
C LYS A 266 -8.90 -15.46 -47.46
N VAL A 267 -10.18 -15.26 -47.21
CA VAL A 267 -11.26 -15.87 -47.99
C VAL A 267 -11.13 -15.27 -49.39
N GLY A 268 -10.62 -16.08 -50.32
CA GLY A 268 -10.67 -15.83 -51.76
C GLY A 268 -11.95 -16.40 -52.36
#